data_AF-A0A9W9BYT6-F1
#
_entry.id   AF-A0A9W9BYT6-F1
#
_cell.length_a   1.000
_cell.length_b   1.000
_cell.length_c   1.000
_cell.angle_alpha   90.00
_cell.angle_beta   90.00
_cell.angle_gamma   90.00
#
_symmetry.space_group_name_H-M   'P 1'
#
loop_
_entity.id
_entity.type
_entity.pdbx_description
1 polymer ?
#
loop_
_entity_poly.entity_id
_entity_poly.type
_entity_poly.pdbx_seq_one_letter_code
_entity_poly.pdbx_strand_id
1 'polypeptide(L)'
;MALGPPVRAIWLLALSYVCRQIYLEVQGLVFAQNKFIGYPVPLAALFKRMASYQANQIRVVTVNVLAAFMVMEDNRTVAGLSDEVIEVLKILCGMRGVQRVSVEWDGKHDNWGEAHDQFQKMVRKTFQGYGRTDVQVRVPLLGMKPQEKTRK
;
A
#
# COMPACT_ATOMS: atom_id res chain seq x y z
N MET A 1 29.57 -18.58 -39.21
CA MET A 1 30.67 -19.11 -38.37
C MET A 1 30.11 -19.44 -36.99
N ALA A 2 29.96 -20.72 -36.67
CA ALA A 2 29.47 -21.15 -35.36
C ALA A 2 30.62 -21.04 -34.35
N LEU A 3 30.46 -20.19 -33.33
CA LEU A 3 31.41 -20.07 -32.22
C LEU A 3 31.52 -21.43 -31.52
N GLY A 4 32.76 -21.91 -31.34
CA GLY A 4 33.06 -23.22 -30.76
C GLY A 4 32.54 -23.39 -29.32
N PRO A 5 32.42 -24.65 -28.85
CA PRO A 5 31.81 -24.99 -27.56
C PRO A 5 32.30 -24.20 -26.33
N PRO A 6 33.59 -23.86 -26.15
CA PRO A 6 34.03 -23.10 -24.97
C PRO A 6 33.53 -21.65 -24.96
N VAL A 7 33.33 -21.05 -26.14
CA VAL A 7 32.87 -19.65 -26.25
C VAL A 7 31.41 -19.57 -25.82
N ARG A 8 30.58 -20.55 -26.19
CA ARG A 8 29.16 -20.62 -25.79
C ARG A 8 29.00 -20.73 -24.26
N ALA A 9 29.86 -21.50 -23.60
CA ALA A 9 29.84 -21.64 -22.15
C ALA A 9 30.18 -20.32 -21.43
N ILE A 10 31.16 -19.58 -21.93
CA ILE A 10 31.53 -18.26 -21.39
C ILE A 10 30.38 -17.26 -21.54
N TRP A 11 29.72 -17.22 -22.70
CA TRP A 11 28.55 -16.34 -22.92
C TRP A 11 27.37 -16.70 -22.01
N LEU A 12 27.10 -17.98 -21.79
CA LEU A 12 26.03 -18.44 -20.89
C LEU A 12 26.33 -18.11 -19.42
N LEU A 13 27.59 -18.22 -19.00
CA LEU A 13 28.03 -17.83 -17.65
C LEU A 13 27.93 -16.31 -17.45
N ALA A 14 28.37 -15.51 -18.44
CA ALA A 14 28.24 -14.06 -18.38
C ALA A 14 26.77 -13.63 -18.35
N LEU A 15 25.92 -14.23 -19.19
CA LEU A 15 24.49 -13.94 -19.23
C LEU A 15 23.81 -14.31 -17.91
N SER A 16 24.07 -15.50 -17.37
CA SER A 16 23.48 -15.93 -16.10
C SER A 16 23.93 -15.06 -14.91
N TYR A 17 25.18 -14.61 -14.89
CA TYR A 17 25.68 -13.67 -13.88
C TYR A 17 24.95 -12.33 -13.95
N VAL A 18 24.81 -11.76 -15.15
CA VAL A 18 24.10 -10.49 -15.37
C VAL A 18 22.62 -10.64 -15.03
N CYS A 19 21.95 -11.72 -15.46
CA CYS A 19 20.56 -11.98 -15.11
C CYS A 19 20.37 -12.15 -13.59
N ARG A 20 21.29 -12.83 -12.90
CA ARG A 20 21.26 -12.95 -11.44
C ARG A 20 21.46 -11.60 -10.76
N GLN A 21 22.38 -10.77 -11.24
CA GLN A 21 22.63 -9.44 -10.69
C GLN A 21 21.42 -8.53 -10.91
N ILE A 22 20.86 -8.48 -12.12
CA ILE A 22 19.62 -7.75 -12.40
C ILE A 22 18.49 -8.27 -11.53
N TYR A 23 18.34 -9.59 -11.35
CA TYR A 23 17.32 -10.14 -10.46
C TYR A 23 17.47 -9.66 -9.02
N LEU A 24 18.69 -9.69 -8.48
CA LEU A 24 18.99 -9.21 -7.13
C LEU A 24 18.79 -7.69 -7.00
N GLU A 25 19.21 -6.91 -8.00
CA GLU A 25 19.02 -5.46 -8.04
C GLU A 25 17.54 -5.09 -8.20
N VAL A 26 16.76 -5.83 -8.98
CA VAL A 26 15.31 -5.65 -9.15
C VAL A 26 14.55 -6.02 -7.88
N GLN A 27 14.94 -7.10 -7.20
CA GLN A 27 14.41 -7.43 -5.87
C GLN A 27 14.76 -6.34 -4.85
N GLY A 28 15.99 -5.82 -4.90
CA GLY A 28 16.44 -4.67 -4.11
C GLY A 28 15.72 -3.38 -4.48
N LEU A 29 15.29 -3.19 -5.73
CA LEU A 29 14.64 -1.99 -6.26
C LEU A 29 13.26 -1.74 -5.65
N VAL A 30 12.50 -2.79 -5.33
CA VAL A 30 11.21 -2.64 -4.63
C VAL A 30 11.44 -2.12 -3.20
N PHE A 31 12.50 -2.56 -2.54
CA PHE A 31 12.95 -1.97 -1.27
C PHE A 31 13.56 -0.58 -1.47
N ALA A 32 14.31 -0.34 -2.55
CA ALA A 32 14.93 0.95 -2.85
C ALA A 32 13.88 2.04 -3.16
N GLN A 33 12.76 1.66 -3.78
CA GLN A 33 11.63 2.56 -4.02
C GLN A 33 10.87 2.89 -2.73
N ASN A 34 11.12 2.16 -1.63
CA ASN A 34 10.52 2.37 -0.30
C ASN A 34 9.00 2.53 -0.33
N LYS A 35 8.34 1.97 -1.34
CA LYS A 35 6.92 2.15 -1.63
C LYS A 35 6.26 0.81 -1.89
N PHE A 36 5.24 0.49 -1.10
CA PHE A 36 4.42 -0.71 -1.27
C PHE A 36 2.98 -0.31 -1.60
N ILE A 37 2.37 -1.04 -2.53
CA ILE A 37 0.98 -0.83 -2.95
C ILE A 37 0.30 -2.19 -3.00
N GLY A 38 -0.88 -2.32 -2.40
CA GLY A 38 -1.61 -3.59 -2.46
C GLY A 38 -2.90 -3.59 -1.65
N TYR A 39 -3.59 -4.74 -1.66
CA TYR A 39 -4.82 -4.96 -0.90
C TYR A 39 -4.51 -5.41 0.54
N PRO A 40 -5.44 -5.20 1.50
CA PRO A 40 -5.21 -5.50 2.91
C PRO A 40 -4.71 -6.94 3.17
N VAL A 41 -5.42 -7.96 2.70
CA VAL A 41 -5.07 -9.36 2.99
C VAL A 41 -3.67 -9.74 2.44
N PRO A 42 -3.33 -9.46 1.16
CA PRO A 42 -1.98 -9.69 0.66
C PRO A 42 -0.90 -8.90 1.41
N LEU A 43 -1.16 -7.64 1.75
CA LEU A 43 -0.21 -6.80 2.48
C LEU A 43 0.03 -7.31 3.90
N ALA A 44 -1.03 -7.70 4.63
CA ALA A 44 -0.91 -8.29 5.96
C ALA A 44 -0.03 -9.54 5.93
N ALA A 45 -0.30 -10.44 4.98
CA ALA A 45 0.46 -11.67 4.82
C ALA A 45 1.94 -11.40 4.48
N LEU A 46 2.20 -10.41 3.61
CA LEU A 46 3.54 -9.98 3.25
C LEU A 46 4.30 -9.44 4.46
N PHE A 47 3.73 -8.46 5.18
CA PHE A 47 4.39 -7.80 6.30
C PHE A 47 4.61 -8.74 7.49
N LYS A 48 3.70 -9.69 7.74
CA LYS A 48 3.88 -10.72 8.79
C LYS A 48 5.06 -11.66 8.51
N ARG A 49 5.42 -11.86 7.24
CA ARG A 49 6.53 -12.73 6.83
C ARG A 49 7.87 -11.99 6.73
N MET A 50 7.87 -10.67 6.81
CA MET A 50 9.09 -9.87 6.76
C MET A 50 9.80 -9.85 8.11
N ALA A 51 11.13 -9.91 8.07
CA ALA A 51 11.93 -9.62 9.24
C ALA A 51 11.85 -8.13 9.60
N SER A 52 12.00 -7.78 10.88
CA SER A 52 11.85 -6.40 11.37
C SER A 52 12.78 -5.41 10.65
N TYR A 53 13.99 -5.83 10.26
CA TYR A 53 14.93 -4.97 9.51
C TYR A 53 14.42 -4.62 8.11
N GLN A 54 13.73 -5.54 7.44
CA GLN A 54 13.13 -5.30 6.11
C GLN A 54 11.91 -4.39 6.24
N ALA A 55 11.05 -4.67 7.24
CA ALA A 55 9.88 -3.86 7.51
C ALA A 55 10.25 -2.40 7.83
N ASN A 56 11.34 -2.17 8.55
CA ASN A 56 11.79 -0.82 8.91
C ASN A 56 12.41 -0.02 7.75
N GLN A 57 12.69 -0.64 6.61
CA GLN A 57 13.11 0.09 5.41
C GLN A 57 11.90 0.70 4.69
N ILE A 58 10.71 0.11 4.83
CA ILE A 58 9.49 0.59 4.16
C ILE A 58 9.12 1.99 4.66
N ARG A 59 9.06 2.98 3.77
CA ARG A 59 8.69 4.37 4.10
C ARG A 59 7.27 4.72 3.72
N VAL A 60 6.80 4.22 2.58
CA VAL A 60 5.51 4.60 1.99
C VAL A 60 4.68 3.34 1.73
N VAL A 61 3.43 3.34 2.17
CA VAL A 61 2.49 2.25 1.90
C VAL A 61 1.18 2.81 1.39
N THR A 62 0.66 2.22 0.31
CA THR A 62 -0.68 2.44 -0.21
C THR A 62 -1.50 1.17 -0.02
N VAL A 63 -2.62 1.28 0.69
CA VAL A 63 -3.56 0.19 0.96
C VAL A 63 -4.81 0.43 0.12
N ASN A 64 -5.07 -0.45 -0.85
CA ASN A 64 -6.24 -0.38 -1.71
C ASN A 64 -7.41 -1.11 -1.06
N VAL A 65 -8.52 -0.42 -0.83
CA VAL A 65 -9.73 -0.95 -0.19
C VAL A 65 -10.83 -1.01 -1.25
N LEU A 66 -11.21 -2.23 -1.65
CA LEU A 66 -12.21 -2.48 -2.70
C LEU A 66 -13.66 -2.35 -2.20
N ALA A 67 -13.89 -2.59 -0.92
CA ALA A 67 -15.20 -2.47 -0.30
C ALA A 67 -15.00 -2.02 1.15
N ALA A 68 -15.33 -0.75 1.44
CA ALA A 68 -15.64 -0.38 2.81
C ALA A 68 -17.02 -0.96 3.10
N PHE A 69 -17.17 -1.70 4.19
CA PHE A 69 -18.48 -2.19 4.59
C PHE A 69 -19.31 -0.99 5.01
N MET A 70 -20.44 -0.77 4.34
CA MET A 70 -21.42 0.21 4.79
C MET A 70 -22.27 -0.45 5.87
N VAL A 71 -22.11 0.01 7.11
CA VAL A 71 -22.93 -0.42 8.24
C VAL A 71 -24.07 0.58 8.37
N MET A 72 -25.31 0.09 8.48
CA MET A 72 -26.44 0.93 8.82
C MET A 72 -26.42 1.17 10.32
N GLU A 73 -26.08 2.38 10.74
CA GLU A 73 -26.11 2.82 12.14
C GLU A 73 -27.12 3.98 12.24
N ASP A 74 -28.11 3.87 13.12
CA ASP A 74 -29.15 4.89 13.33
C ASP A 74 -29.83 5.41 12.03
N ASN A 75 -30.23 4.49 11.15
CA ASN A 75 -30.84 4.81 9.84
C ASN A 75 -29.94 5.62 8.88
N ARG A 76 -28.62 5.67 9.15
CA ARG A 76 -27.62 6.29 8.29
C ARG A 76 -26.60 5.27 7.81
N THR A 77 -26.14 5.46 6.58
CA THR A 77 -25.08 4.63 6.00
C THR A 77 -23.72 5.11 6.53
N VAL A 78 -23.14 4.38 7.47
CA VAL A 78 -21.82 4.65 8.04
C VAL A 78 -20.79 3.81 7.31
N ALA A 79 -19.74 4.43 6.78
CA ALA A 79 -18.61 3.68 6.24
C ALA A 79 -17.84 3.06 7.40
N GLY A 80 -17.64 1.75 7.38
CA GLY A 80 -16.84 0.99 8.33
C GLY A 80 -15.50 0.56 7.74
N LEU A 81 -14.49 0.38 8.60
CA LEU A 81 -13.27 -0.34 8.25
C LEU A 81 -13.52 -1.83 8.43
N SER A 82 -13.14 -2.64 7.44
CA SER A 82 -13.16 -4.09 7.61
C SER A 82 -12.08 -4.54 8.59
N ASP A 83 -12.26 -5.73 9.19
CA ASP A 83 -11.27 -6.30 10.11
C ASP A 83 -9.90 -6.47 9.45
N GLU A 84 -9.86 -6.80 8.15
CA GLU A 84 -8.61 -6.95 7.40
C GLU A 84 -7.90 -5.61 7.21
N VAL A 85 -8.66 -4.53 6.96
CA VAL A 85 -8.08 -3.18 6.87
C VAL A 85 -7.53 -2.78 8.24
N ILE A 86 -8.31 -2.97 9.31
CA ILE A 86 -7.87 -2.68 10.67
C ILE A 86 -6.58 -3.44 11.00
N GLU A 87 -6.52 -4.73 10.67
CA GLU A 87 -5.34 -5.55 10.92
C GLU A 87 -4.10 -5.01 10.20
N VAL A 88 -4.20 -4.67 8.91
CA VAL A 88 -3.08 -4.04 8.19
C VAL A 88 -2.67 -2.72 8.82
N LEU A 89 -3.63 -1.85 9.18
CA LEU A 89 -3.31 -0.57 9.81
C LEU A 89 -2.56 -0.77 11.13
N LYS A 90 -2.94 -1.78 11.94
CA LYS A 90 -2.21 -2.15 13.16
C LYS A 90 -0.78 -2.59 12.88
N ILE A 91 -0.58 -3.43 11.85
CA ILE A 91 0.77 -3.86 11.44
C ILE A 91 1.61 -2.64 11.03
N LEU A 92 1.06 -1.76 10.20
CA LEU A 92 1.73 -0.53 9.76
C LEU A 92 2.10 0.38 10.93
N CYS A 93 1.26 0.47 11.96
CA CYS A 93 1.57 1.22 13.18
C CYS A 93 2.79 0.66 13.92
N GLY A 94 3.02 -0.67 13.87
CA GLY A 94 4.21 -1.31 14.45
C GLY A 94 5.50 -1.10 13.64
N MET A 95 5.39 -0.70 12.37
CA MET A 95 6.55 -0.52 11.49
C MET A 95 7.16 0.87 11.66
N ARG A 96 8.29 0.98 12.36
CA ARG A 96 8.95 2.27 12.67
C ARG A 96 9.47 3.01 11.43
N GLY A 97 9.73 2.27 10.35
CA GLY A 97 10.18 2.85 9.08
C GLY A 97 9.13 3.71 8.38
N VAL A 98 7.85 3.37 8.55
CA VAL A 98 6.74 3.93 7.77
C VAL A 98 6.53 5.40 8.13
N GLN A 99 6.57 6.26 7.13
CA GLN A 99 6.40 7.71 7.22
C GLN A 99 5.11 8.18 6.55
N ARG A 100 4.64 7.47 5.52
CA ARG A 100 3.43 7.84 4.78
C ARG A 100 2.56 6.63 4.53
N VAL A 101 1.27 6.76 4.83
CA VAL A 101 0.26 5.74 4.54
C VAL A 101 -0.85 6.39 3.72
N SER A 102 -1.15 5.82 2.55
CA SER A 102 -2.32 6.14 1.74
C SER A 102 -3.33 5.00 1.87
N VAL A 103 -4.57 5.30 2.19
CA VAL A 103 -5.67 4.31 2.16
C VAL A 103 -6.61 4.73 1.05
N GLU A 104 -6.56 3.99 -0.04
CA GLU A 104 -7.26 4.30 -1.28
C GLU A 104 -8.54 3.48 -1.34
N TRP A 105 -9.69 4.14 -1.21
CA TRP A 105 -10.99 3.49 -1.23
C TRP A 105 -11.66 3.67 -2.59
N ASP A 106 -11.94 2.55 -3.27
CA ASP A 106 -12.73 2.50 -4.50
C ASP A 106 -14.22 2.32 -4.16
N GLY A 107 -14.87 3.41 -3.75
CA GLY A 107 -16.28 3.42 -3.40
C GLY A 107 -17.13 3.99 -4.53
N LYS A 108 -17.92 3.16 -5.23
CA LYS A 108 -18.95 3.63 -6.17
C LYS A 108 -20.28 3.81 -5.44
N HIS A 109 -20.44 4.86 -4.64
CA HIS A 109 -21.70 5.09 -3.91
C HIS A 109 -22.13 6.56 -3.93
N ASP A 110 -23.45 6.77 -3.89
CA ASP A 110 -24.12 8.06 -4.13
C ASP A 110 -23.91 9.08 -3.00
N ASN A 111 -23.52 8.66 -1.79
CA ASN A 111 -23.26 9.52 -0.61
C ASN A 111 -21.78 9.54 -0.19
N TRP A 112 -20.91 9.73 -1.17
CA TRP A 112 -19.47 9.49 -1.01
C TRP A 112 -18.76 10.48 -0.08
N GLY A 113 -19.21 11.74 0.00
CA GLY A 113 -18.55 12.78 0.80
C GLY A 113 -18.57 12.51 2.31
N GLU A 114 -19.75 12.27 2.88
CA GLU A 114 -19.89 12.03 4.32
C GLU A 114 -19.25 10.71 4.76
N ALA A 115 -19.43 9.67 3.95
CA ALA A 115 -18.82 8.36 4.16
C ALA A 115 -17.28 8.45 4.13
N HIS A 116 -16.72 9.24 3.21
CA HIS A 116 -15.28 9.45 3.11
C HIS A 116 -14.72 10.20 4.34
N ASP A 117 -15.40 11.25 4.80
CA ASP A 117 -14.96 12.01 5.97
C ASP A 117 -14.94 11.14 7.23
N GLN A 118 -15.95 10.29 7.42
CA GLN A 118 -15.99 9.30 8.49
C GLN A 118 -14.87 8.28 8.36
N PHE A 119 -14.67 7.73 7.16
CA PHE A 119 -13.61 6.77 6.87
C PHE A 119 -12.22 7.36 7.17
N GLN A 120 -11.95 8.58 6.70
CA GLN A 120 -10.72 9.29 6.98
C GLN A 120 -10.51 9.52 8.48
N LYS A 121 -11.56 9.89 9.22
CA LYS A 121 -11.49 10.05 10.68
C LYS A 121 -11.14 8.74 11.37
N MET A 122 -11.74 7.62 10.98
CA MET A 122 -11.43 6.30 11.57
C MET A 122 -9.99 5.87 11.31
N VAL A 123 -9.50 5.97 10.06
CA VAL A 123 -8.12 5.62 9.73
C VAL A 123 -7.14 6.46 10.55
N ARG A 124 -7.36 7.78 10.63
CA ARG A 124 -6.50 8.67 11.44
C ARG A 124 -6.56 8.35 12.93
N LYS A 125 -7.76 8.06 13.46
CA LYS A 125 -7.95 7.69 14.86
C LYS A 125 -7.20 6.41 15.20
N THR A 126 -7.13 5.44 14.29
CA THR A 126 -6.29 4.24 14.46
C THR A 126 -4.83 4.62 14.67
N PHE A 127 -4.21 5.40 13.78
CA PHE A 127 -2.80 5.78 13.96
C PHE A 127 -2.55 6.60 15.23
N GLN A 128 -3.46 7.52 15.58
CA GLN A 128 -3.37 8.29 16.82
C GLN A 128 -3.49 7.40 18.07
N GLY A 129 -4.42 6.45 18.07
CA GLY A 129 -4.61 5.50 19.18
C GLY A 129 -3.39 4.60 19.42
N TYR A 130 -2.60 4.34 18.37
CA TYR A 130 -1.33 3.62 18.45
C TYR A 130 -0.10 4.54 18.66
N GLY A 131 -0.32 5.84 18.91
CA GLY A 131 0.77 6.81 19.17
C GLY A 131 1.61 7.18 17.95
N ARG A 132 1.17 6.84 16.73
CA ARG A 132 1.88 7.12 15.47
C ARG A 132 1.44 8.43 14.84
N THR A 133 1.69 9.54 15.54
CA THR A 133 1.41 10.90 15.03
C THR A 133 2.46 11.41 14.04
N ASP A 134 3.58 10.68 13.93
CA ASP A 134 4.68 10.92 12.98
C ASP A 134 4.33 10.53 11.54
N VAL A 135 3.31 9.69 11.36
CA VAL A 135 2.93 9.15 10.05
C VAL A 135 1.96 10.07 9.31
N GLN A 136 2.32 10.45 8.09
CA GLN A 136 1.42 11.17 7.19
C GLN A 136 0.37 10.21 6.61
N VAL A 137 -0.85 10.27 7.15
CA VAL A 137 -2.00 9.49 6.68
C VAL A 137 -2.81 10.27 5.65
N ARG A 138 -3.03 9.69 4.47
CA ARG A 138 -3.89 10.21 3.41
C ARG A 138 -4.98 9.21 3.06
N VAL A 139 -6.17 9.69 2.79
CA VAL A 139 -7.25 8.90 2.21
C VAL A 139 -7.70 9.68 0.98
N PRO A 140 -7.15 9.42 -0.22
CA PRO A 140 -7.54 10.16 -1.40
C PRO A 140 -8.92 9.70 -1.88
N LEU A 141 -9.66 10.67 -2.40
CA LEU A 141 -10.88 10.45 -3.15
C LEU A 141 -10.51 9.89 -4.55
N LEU A 142 -10.67 8.58 -4.76
CA LEU A 142 -10.56 7.97 -6.09
C LEU A 142 -11.84 8.17 -6.92
N GLY A 143 -11.73 8.72 -8.14
CA GLY A 143 -12.82 8.72 -9.13
C GLY A 143 -13.70 9.98 -9.20
N MET A 144 -13.52 10.97 -8.33
CA MET A 144 -14.14 12.29 -8.53
C MET A 144 -13.33 13.10 -9.55
N LYS A 145 -13.90 13.35 -10.74
CA LYS A 145 -13.47 14.51 -11.54
C LYS A 145 -13.61 15.75 -10.65
N PRO A 146 -12.63 16.67 -10.64
CA PRO A 146 -12.80 17.93 -9.92
C PRO A 146 -14.09 18.56 -10.42
N GLN A 147 -15.04 18.86 -9.52
CA GLN A 147 -16.17 19.70 -9.90
C GLN A 147 -15.58 21.03 -10.36
N GLU A 148 -15.63 21.24 -11.67
CA GLU A 148 -15.36 22.51 -12.29
C GLU A 148 -16.29 23.52 -11.61
N LYS A 149 -15.70 24.38 -10.77
CA LYS A 149 -16.43 25.48 -10.16
C LYS A 149 -16.96 26.32 -11.30
N THR A 150 -18.24 26.17 -11.62
CA THR A 150 -18.97 27.11 -12.46
C THR A 150 -18.94 28.45 -11.72
N ARG A 151 -17.99 29.31 -12.11
CA ARG A 151 -18.05 30.73 -11.74
C ARG A 151 -19.33 31.27 -12.38
N LYS A 152 -20.17 31.83 -11.51
CA LYS A 152 -21.34 32.64 -11.86
C LYS A 152 -20.97 33.78 -12.79
#